data_AF-A0A8R1I452-F1
#
_entry.id   AF-A0A8R1I452-F1
#
_cell.length_a   1.000
_cell.length_b   1.000
_cell.length_c   1.000
_cell.angle_alpha   90.00
_cell.angle_beta   90.00
_cell.angle_gamma   90.00
#
_symmetry.space_group_name_H-M   'P 1'
#
loop_
_entity.id
_entity.type
_entity.pdbx_description
1 polymer ?
#
loop_
_entity_poly.entity_id
_entity_poly.type
_entity_poly.pdbx_seq_one_letter_code
_entity_poly.pdbx_strand_id
1 'polypeptide(L)'
;MINEFLANDGGAQNHSSVFLNVDLSSDYMNVCALPVYDVFHPTIKKFVKPYTSADDCDNNITMITELKNGEWRILQEGANCSARCIEGIGAKNFKKGNWSKPGRVKCEFLEAVCWKGEKEVYGYMHSQVIRK
;
A
#
# COMPACT_ATOMS: atom_id res chain seq x y z
N MET A 1 -22.40 -45.23 0.87
CA MET A 1 -22.68 -44.66 -0.47
C MET A 1 -21.81 -43.43 -0.63
N ILE A 2 -20.60 -43.65 -1.16
CA ILE A 2 -19.69 -42.61 -1.62
C ILE A 2 -19.79 -42.69 -3.14
N ASN A 3 -20.40 -41.67 -3.73
CA ASN A 3 -20.62 -41.41 -5.16
C ASN A 3 -21.31 -40.03 -5.14
N GLU A 4 -20.92 -38.95 -5.80
CA GLU A 4 -20.04 -38.66 -6.94
C GLU A 4 -19.59 -37.20 -6.75
N PHE A 5 -18.32 -36.88 -6.99
CA PHE A 5 -17.91 -35.64 -7.68
C PHE A 5 -16.44 -35.81 -8.08
N LEU A 6 -16.17 -36.84 -8.88
CA LEU A 6 -15.00 -36.88 -9.73
C LEU A 6 -15.42 -36.33 -11.08
N ALA A 7 -15.20 -35.04 -11.31
CA ALA A 7 -14.98 -34.54 -12.66
C ALA A 7 -13.49 -34.77 -12.96
N ASN A 8 -13.23 -35.90 -13.60
CA ASN A 8 -11.99 -36.21 -14.28
C ASN A 8 -11.97 -35.38 -15.58
N ASP A 9 -11.20 -34.30 -15.62
CA ASP A 9 -10.76 -33.70 -16.88
C ASP A 9 -9.25 -33.86 -16.97
N GLY A 10 -8.83 -34.68 -17.93
CA GLY A 10 -7.44 -34.84 -18.31
C GLY A 10 -6.89 -33.52 -18.82
N GLY A 11 -6.01 -32.93 -18.03
CA GLY A 11 -5.22 -31.77 -18.40
C GLY A 11 -4.42 -31.36 -17.19
N ALA A 12 -3.09 -31.30 -17.32
CA ALA A 12 -2.21 -30.71 -16.32
C ALA A 12 -2.51 -29.21 -16.22
N GLN A 13 -3.62 -28.85 -15.58
CA GLN A 13 -3.85 -27.48 -15.16
C GLN A 13 -3.23 -27.36 -13.78
N ASN A 14 -2.14 -26.61 -13.73
CA ASN A 14 -1.51 -26.14 -12.53
C ASN A 14 -2.49 -25.20 -11.80
N HIS A 15 -3.51 -25.77 -11.14
CA HIS A 15 -4.43 -25.01 -10.29
C HIS A 15 -3.64 -24.62 -9.05
N SER A 16 -3.15 -23.38 -9.03
CA SER A 16 -2.61 -22.79 -7.82
C SER A 16 -3.70 -22.85 -6.75
N SER A 17 -3.37 -23.40 -5.58
CA SER A 17 -4.28 -23.41 -4.44
C SER A 17 -4.68 -21.98 -4.08
N VAL A 18 -5.95 -21.79 -3.73
CA VAL A 18 -6.47 -20.51 -3.20
C VAL A 18 -5.98 -20.26 -1.76
N PHE A 19 -5.44 -21.29 -1.11
CA PHE A 19 -4.94 -21.23 0.26
C PHE A 19 -3.41 -21.13 0.28
N LEU A 20 -2.90 -20.19 1.06
CA LEU A 20 -1.47 -20.00 1.32
C LEU A 20 -0.89 -21.11 2.20
N ASN A 21 -1.71 -21.69 3.08
CA ASN A 21 -1.39 -22.87 3.87
C ASN A 21 -2.62 -23.77 3.94
N VAL A 22 -2.44 -25.04 3.59
CA VAL A 22 -3.45 -26.08 3.74
C VAL A 22 -2.99 -26.98 4.89
N ASP A 23 -3.74 -27.00 5.99
CA ASP A 23 -3.55 -28.03 7.00
C ASP A 23 -4.08 -29.35 6.42
N LEU A 24 -3.17 -30.31 6.24
CA LEU A 24 -3.49 -31.65 5.74
C LEU A 24 -3.79 -32.62 6.88
N SER A 25 -3.57 -32.20 8.13
CA SER A 25 -4.05 -32.97 9.27
C SER A 25 -5.56 -32.84 9.30
N SER A 26 -6.27 -33.95 9.15
CA SER A 26 -7.74 -33.99 9.16
C SER A 26 -8.33 -33.74 10.55
N ASP A 27 -7.61 -33.01 11.42
CA ASP A 27 -7.91 -32.82 12.83
C ASP A 27 -8.59 -31.45 13.07
N TYR A 28 -9.64 -31.21 12.29
CA TYR A 28 -10.44 -29.98 12.32
C TYR A 28 -11.14 -29.75 13.68
N MET A 29 -11.20 -30.78 14.54
CA MET A 29 -11.80 -30.71 15.86
C MET A 29 -10.82 -30.21 16.93
N ASN A 30 -9.50 -30.37 16.73
CA ASN A 30 -8.47 -29.94 17.68
C ASN A 30 -7.63 -28.75 17.19
N VAL A 31 -7.67 -28.43 15.90
CA VAL A 31 -6.89 -27.34 15.30
C VAL A 31 -7.82 -26.25 14.76
N CYS A 32 -7.84 -25.09 15.42
CA CYS A 32 -8.46 -23.87 14.89
C CYS A 32 -7.52 -23.19 13.87
N ALA A 33 -7.15 -23.90 12.80
CA ALA A 33 -6.43 -23.33 11.68
C ALA A 33 -7.47 -22.82 10.66
N LEU A 34 -7.88 -21.55 10.79
CA LEU A 34 -8.62 -20.92 9.71
C LEU A 34 -7.74 -20.94 8.45
N PRO A 35 -8.27 -21.37 7.30
CA PRO A 35 -7.50 -21.35 6.07
C PRO A 35 -7.05 -19.93 5.75
N VAL A 36 -5.74 -19.75 5.55
CA VAL A 36 -5.20 -18.45 5.14
C VAL A 36 -5.39 -18.35 3.63
N TYR A 37 -6.34 -17.54 3.20
CA TYR A 37 -6.60 -17.30 1.78
C TYR A 37 -5.50 -16.44 1.17
N ASP A 38 -5.09 -16.77 -0.05
CA ASP A 38 -4.43 -15.81 -0.92
C ASP A 38 -5.46 -14.81 -1.43
N VAL A 39 -5.50 -13.64 -0.80
CA VAL A 39 -6.39 -12.54 -1.16
C VAL A 39 -6.10 -11.97 -2.55
N PHE A 40 -4.93 -12.28 -3.13
CA PHE A 40 -4.55 -11.90 -4.48
C PHE A 40 -4.89 -12.97 -5.53
N HIS A 41 -5.33 -14.17 -5.10
CA HIS A 41 -5.71 -15.23 -6.01
C HIS A 41 -6.86 -14.78 -6.94
N PRO A 42 -6.80 -15.04 -8.26
CA PRO A 42 -7.79 -14.54 -9.21
C PRO A 42 -9.26 -14.85 -8.85
N THR A 43 -9.51 -16.01 -8.23
CA THR A 43 -10.85 -16.43 -7.81
C THR A 43 -11.36 -15.73 -6.55
N ILE A 44 -10.47 -15.22 -5.69
CA ILE A 44 -10.81 -14.48 -4.46
C ILE A 44 -10.84 -12.98 -4.71
N LYS A 45 -9.95 -12.49 -5.58
CA LYS A 45 -9.84 -11.08 -5.97
C LYS A 45 -11.18 -10.45 -6.37
N LYS A 46 -12.10 -11.23 -6.97
CA LYS A 46 -13.46 -10.76 -7.33
C LYS A 46 -14.37 -10.45 -6.14
N PHE A 47 -14.09 -11.02 -4.96
CA PHE A 47 -14.86 -10.84 -3.73
C PHE A 47 -14.20 -9.84 -2.77
N VAL A 48 -12.89 -9.63 -2.90
CA VAL A 48 -12.18 -8.53 -2.22
C VAL A 48 -12.60 -7.25 -2.92
N LYS A 49 -13.46 -6.45 -2.29
CA LYS A 49 -13.75 -5.10 -2.78
C LYS A 49 -12.42 -4.34 -2.79
N PRO A 50 -11.87 -3.98 -3.96
CA PRO A 50 -10.72 -3.09 -3.96
C PRO A 50 -11.17 -1.81 -3.28
N TYR A 51 -10.36 -1.31 -2.33
CA TYR A 51 -10.53 0.06 -1.86
C TYR A 51 -10.13 0.96 -3.03
N THR A 52 -11.08 1.25 -3.91
CA THR A 52 -10.89 2.16 -5.04
C THR A 52 -11.21 3.56 -4.55
N SER A 53 -10.23 4.25 -3.99
CA SER A 53 -10.22 5.72 -3.99
C SER A 53 -9.84 6.28 -5.37
N ALA A 54 -9.95 5.46 -6.42
CA ALA A 54 -9.39 5.72 -7.74
C ALA A 54 -10.44 6.23 -8.75
N ASP A 55 -11.70 6.36 -8.35
CA ASP A 55 -12.77 6.85 -9.23
C ASP A 55 -12.51 8.31 -9.67
N ASP A 56 -11.68 9.05 -8.93
CA ASP A 56 -11.19 10.40 -9.22
C ASP A 56 -9.66 10.47 -9.42
N CYS A 57 -9.02 9.37 -9.86
CA CYS A 57 -7.58 9.36 -10.13
C CYS A 57 -7.27 10.10 -11.45
N ASP A 58 -7.06 11.41 -11.39
CA ASP A 58 -6.60 12.20 -12.53
C ASP A 58 -5.12 11.95 -12.80
N ASN A 59 -4.84 11.18 -13.85
CA ASN A 59 -3.48 10.84 -14.29
C ASN A 59 -2.70 12.05 -14.83
N ASN A 60 -3.34 13.21 -15.04
CA ASN A 60 -2.68 14.43 -15.48
C ASN A 60 -2.18 15.30 -14.31
N ILE A 61 -2.35 14.87 -13.06
CA ILE A 61 -1.84 15.62 -11.91
C ILE A 61 -0.31 15.60 -11.93
N THR A 62 0.27 16.74 -12.29
CA THR A 62 1.70 16.99 -12.13
C THR A 62 2.03 17.15 -10.65
N MET A 63 3.14 16.56 -10.20
CA MET A 63 3.60 16.77 -8.82
C MET A 63 3.91 18.25 -8.58
N ILE A 64 3.31 18.82 -7.54
CA ILE A 64 3.51 20.24 -7.15
C ILE A 64 4.60 20.41 -6.09
N THR A 65 5.14 19.29 -5.59
CA THR A 65 6.28 19.24 -4.67
C THR A 65 7.31 18.24 -5.16
N GLU A 66 8.57 18.42 -4.79
CA GLU A 66 9.67 17.54 -5.17
C GLU A 66 10.64 17.34 -4.00
N LEU A 67 11.22 16.14 -3.90
CA LEU A 67 12.37 15.85 -3.06
C LEU A 67 13.52 15.35 -3.93
N LYS A 68 14.65 16.06 -3.93
CA LYS A 68 15.82 15.69 -4.72
C LYS A 68 17.10 16.02 -3.95
N ASN A 69 17.99 15.04 -3.83
CA ASN A 69 19.30 15.19 -3.19
C ASN A 69 19.23 15.79 -1.77
N GLY A 70 18.26 15.37 -0.96
CA GLY A 70 18.09 15.88 0.41
C GLY A 70 17.41 17.24 0.49
N GLU A 71 16.96 17.82 -0.62
CA GLU A 71 16.28 19.12 -0.62
C GLU A 71 14.86 18.96 -1.16
N TRP A 72 13.89 19.47 -0.39
CA TRP A 72 12.50 19.46 -0.79
C TRP A 72 12.01 20.86 -1.16
N ARG A 73 11.19 20.95 -2.21
CA ARG A 73 10.71 22.22 -2.76
C ARG A 73 9.28 22.14 -3.25
N ILE A 74 8.67 23.32 -3.40
CA ILE A 74 7.36 23.50 -4.02
C ILE A 74 7.61 23.95 -5.46
N LEU A 75 7.03 23.23 -6.42
CA LEU A 75 7.17 23.49 -7.86
C LEU A 75 6.10 24.47 -8.37
N GLN A 76 4.96 24.54 -7.70
CA GLN A 76 3.86 25.43 -8.08
C GLN A 76 3.94 26.75 -7.30
N GLU A 77 4.07 27.87 -8.02
CA GLU A 77 4.02 29.21 -7.42
C GLU A 77 2.68 29.48 -6.72
N GLY A 78 2.74 30.10 -5.54
CA GLY A 78 1.56 30.42 -4.73
C GLY A 78 0.93 29.24 -3.99
N ALA A 79 1.45 28.02 -4.16
CA ALA A 79 0.97 26.87 -3.38
C ALA A 79 1.48 26.94 -1.93
N ASN A 80 0.55 26.78 -0.98
CA ASN A 80 0.86 26.71 0.43
C ASN A 80 1.06 25.25 0.84
N CYS A 81 2.32 24.82 0.95
CA CYS A 81 2.66 23.45 1.32
C CYS A 81 3.70 23.41 2.45
N SER A 82 3.65 22.35 3.25
CA SER A 82 4.61 22.05 4.31
C SER A 82 4.91 20.57 4.27
N ALA A 83 6.11 20.21 4.69
CA ALA A 83 6.52 18.81 4.70
C ALA A 83 7.08 18.39 6.04
N ARG A 84 6.96 17.11 6.36
CA ARG A 84 7.55 16.50 7.55
C ARG A 84 8.21 15.17 7.20
N CYS A 85 9.30 14.88 7.89
CA CYS A 85 9.94 13.59 7.80
C CYS A 85 9.10 12.51 8.49
N ILE A 86 9.11 11.33 7.89
CA ILE A 86 8.57 10.11 8.49
C ILE A 86 9.73 9.18 8.76
N GLU A 87 9.80 8.69 10.00
CA GLU A 87 10.85 7.80 10.44
C GLU A 87 10.27 6.57 11.14
N GLY A 88 11.05 5.48 11.16
CA GLY A 88 10.72 4.25 11.86
C GLY A 88 10.37 3.08 10.94
N ILE A 89 10.56 1.87 11.45
CA ILE A 89 10.35 0.62 10.71
C ILE A 89 9.11 -0.08 11.27
N GLY A 90 8.12 -0.30 10.39
CA GLY A 90 6.88 -1.00 10.70
C GLY A 90 5.78 -0.10 11.28
N ALA A 91 4.53 -0.56 11.19
CA ALA A 91 3.34 0.22 11.56
C ALA A 91 3.33 0.71 13.01
N LYS A 92 3.99 0.01 13.93
CA LYS A 92 4.03 0.36 15.36
C LYS A 92 5.07 1.44 15.71
N ASN A 93 6.12 1.59 14.91
CA ASN A 93 7.22 2.52 15.21
C ASN A 93 7.21 3.75 14.31
N PHE A 94 6.09 4.01 13.64
CA PHE A 94 5.91 5.13 12.73
C PHE A 94 5.92 6.46 13.50
N LYS A 95 6.94 7.28 13.26
CA LYS A 95 7.12 8.60 13.89
C LYS A 95 6.99 9.70 12.86
N LYS A 96 6.09 10.64 13.14
CA LYS A 96 5.89 11.86 12.35
C LYS A 96 6.76 12.97 12.94
N GLY A 97 7.64 13.54 12.13
CA GLY A 97 8.40 14.73 12.49
C GLY A 97 7.54 16.00 12.51
N ASN A 98 8.19 17.13 12.80
CA ASN A 98 7.56 18.44 12.73
C ASN A 98 7.40 18.89 11.28
N TRP A 99 6.36 19.70 11.03
CA TRP A 99 6.20 20.40 9.77
C TRP A 99 7.32 21.41 9.55
N SER A 100 7.81 21.47 8.32
CA SER A 100 8.88 22.34 7.87
C SER A 100 8.47 23.08 6.61
N LYS A 101 9.19 24.17 6.31
CA LYS A 101 9.15 24.90 5.04
C LYS A 101 10.17 24.31 4.06
N PRO A 102 10.08 24.62 2.75
CA PRO A 102 11.02 24.14 1.75
C PRO A 102 12.48 24.31 2.17
N GLY A 103 13.30 23.31 1.88
CA GLY A 103 14.72 23.31 2.24
C GLY A 103 15.31 21.92 2.42
N ARG A 104 16.48 21.87 3.06
CA ARG A 104 17.19 20.61 3.29
C ARG A 104 16.55 19.79 4.40
N VAL A 105 16.43 18.49 4.14
CA VAL A 105 15.91 17.47 5.04
C VAL A 105 16.85 16.26 5.03
N LYS A 106 16.89 15.56 6.16
CA LYS A 106 17.71 14.37 6.34
C LYS A 106 16.81 13.17 6.69
N CYS A 107 15.92 12.81 5.76
CA CYS A 107 15.05 11.65 5.91
C CYS A 107 14.82 10.94 4.58
N GLU A 108 14.57 9.64 4.67
CA GLU A 108 14.31 8.76 3.52
C GLU A 108 12.87 8.88 3.03
N PHE A 109 11.92 9.14 3.94
CA PHE A 109 10.52 9.37 3.63
C PHE A 109 10.07 10.75 4.09
N LEU A 110 9.43 11.49 3.20
CA LEU A 110 8.94 12.84 3.47
C LEU A 110 7.50 12.97 2.97
N GLU A 111 6.61 13.29 3.89
CA GLU A 111 5.22 13.61 3.60
C GLU A 111 5.12 15.11 3.36
N ALA A 112 4.64 15.51 2.18
CA ALA A 112 4.37 16.90 1.83
C ALA A 112 2.87 17.09 1.64
N VAL A 113 2.30 18.09 2.31
CA VAL A 113 0.87 18.38 2.27
C VAL A 113 0.68 19.82 1.83
N CYS A 114 -0.34 20.07 1.01
CA CYS A 114 -0.71 21.38 0.51
C CYS A 114 -2.15 21.74 0.90
N TRP A 115 -2.36 23.02 1.23
CA TRP A 115 -3.63 23.54 1.73
C TRP A 115 -4.20 24.64 0.83
N LYS A 116 -5.53 24.66 0.73
CA LYS A 116 -6.30 25.83 0.27
C LYS A 116 -7.19 26.28 1.42
N GLY A 117 -6.84 27.42 2.04
CA GLY A 117 -7.41 27.82 3.32
C GLY A 117 -7.02 26.80 4.41
N GLU A 118 -8.01 26.24 5.11
CA GLU A 118 -7.81 25.22 6.15
C GLU A 118 -7.96 23.78 5.63
N LYS A 119 -8.33 23.61 4.35
CA LYS A 119 -8.58 22.29 3.76
C LYS A 119 -7.31 21.74 3.12
N GLU A 120 -6.93 20.52 3.51
CA GLU A 120 -5.95 19.71 2.80
C GLU A 120 -6.50 19.34 1.42
N VAL A 121 -5.74 19.69 0.38
CA VAL A 121 -6.14 19.46 -1.02
C VAL A 121 -5.23 18.49 -1.74
N TYR A 122 -3.97 18.38 -1.33
CA TYR A 122 -3.01 17.45 -1.91
C TYR A 122 -2.07 16.92 -0.84
N GLY A 123 -1.83 15.61 -0.85
CA GLY A 123 -0.85 14.91 -0.04
C GLY A 123 0.08 14.09 -0.93
N TYR A 124 1.39 14.29 -0.77
CA TYR A 124 2.44 13.60 -1.51
C TYR A 124 3.36 12.85 -0.56
N MET A 125 3.76 11.64 -0.96
CA MET A 125 4.81 10.88 -0.30
C MET A 125 6.05 10.86 -1.18
N HIS A 126 7.12 11.49 -0.70
CA HIS A 126 8.41 11.48 -1.35
C HIS A 126 9.31 10.44 -0.69
N SER A 127 10.17 9.82 -1.48
CA SER A 127 11.22 8.96 -0.96
C SER A 127 12.54 9.16 -1.68
N GLN A 128 13.64 9.00 -0.94
CA GLN A 128 15.00 8.99 -1.48
C GLN A 128 15.88 8.07 -0.64
N VAL A 129 16.89 7.49 -1.26
CA VAL A 129 17.92 6.72 -0.54
C VAL A 129 19.02 7.67 -0.09
N ILE A 130 19.22 7.78 1.23
CA ILE A 130 20.36 8.50 1.80
C ILE A 130 21.50 7.51 1.97
N ARG A 131 22.60 7.67 1.23
CA ARG A 131 23.81 6.87 1.46
C ARG A 131 24.36 7.19 2.87
N LYS A 132 24.58 6.15 3.67
CA LYS A 132 25.17 6.25 5.01
C LYS A 132 26.70 6.30 4.94
#